data_AF-A0A1T1HUH3-F1
#
_entry.id   AF-A0A1T1HUH3-F1
#
_cell.length_a   1.000
_cell.length_b   1.000
_cell.length_c   1.000
_cell.angle_alpha   90.00
_cell.angle_beta   90.00
_cell.angle_gamma   90.00
#
_symmetry.space_group_name_H-M   'P 1'
#
loop_
_entity.id
_entity.type
_entity.pdbx_description
1 polymer ?
#
loop_
_entity_poly.entity_id
_entity_poly.type
_entity_poly.pdbx_seq_one_letter_code
_entity_poly.pdbx_strand_id
1 'polypeptide(L)'
;MGALIVMPMRWIVLLAGLGVLLPSLALADNGRLLATGGASSIEGAAGGGITPWAVLGGYGEQGEWGVSAFATTVNLPDYRLDVAGLALAYDNRVELSFARQRLDLGSLVHTLNLPEDNLGQDVLGLKLRLFGDLIYDQWPQVSLGVQYKHQRNFLIPSLVGAQRDRDTEGYLSASRLLLGAAFGYNLLLNGGVRYSRANETGLLGFGGDRRDSRSLLKEGSLAVLFNPRWALGLEYRQKPDNLSFAGESDWADLFLGYFPNKHLSLVLAYARLGEIAGLDHQNGPYLSLQGSF
;
A
#
# COMPACT_ATOMS: atom_id res chain seq x y z
N MET A 1 13.48 11.28 -45.60
CA MET A 1 12.85 12.25 -44.68
C MET A 1 11.51 11.68 -44.28
N GLY A 2 11.39 11.16 -43.06
CA GLY A 2 10.16 10.57 -42.54
C GLY A 2 10.30 10.41 -41.05
N ALA A 3 9.92 11.46 -40.31
CA ALA A 3 9.91 11.45 -38.86
C ALA A 3 8.71 10.60 -38.39
N LEU A 4 8.98 9.44 -37.80
CA LEU A 4 8.00 8.70 -37.01
C LEU A 4 7.95 9.33 -35.62
N ILE A 5 6.96 10.20 -35.43
CA ILE A 5 6.59 10.76 -34.14
C ILE A 5 6.02 9.61 -33.30
N VAL A 6 6.77 9.17 -32.31
CA VAL A 6 6.27 8.28 -31.26
C VAL A 6 5.47 9.15 -30.29
N MET A 7 4.14 9.06 -30.35
CA MET A 7 3.27 9.69 -29.34
C MET A 7 3.32 8.86 -28.05
N PRO A 8 3.52 9.46 -26.86
CA PRO A 8 3.32 8.77 -25.60
C PRO A 8 1.82 8.56 -25.37
N MET A 9 1.42 7.30 -25.20
CA MET A 9 0.06 6.88 -24.85
C MET A 9 -0.27 7.36 -23.42
N ARG A 10 -0.88 8.54 -23.29
CA ARG A 10 -1.38 9.07 -22.01
C ARG A 10 -2.66 8.29 -21.66
N TRP A 11 -2.62 7.50 -20.59
CA TRP A 11 -3.82 6.90 -20.02
C TRP A 11 -4.65 8.01 -19.38
N ILE A 12 -5.74 8.38 -20.05
CA ILE A 12 -6.81 9.18 -19.44
C ILE A 12 -7.52 8.24 -18.46
N VAL A 13 -7.41 8.52 -17.16
CA VAL A 13 -8.23 7.86 -16.13
C VAL A 13 -9.68 8.31 -16.32
N LEU A 14 -10.44 7.55 -17.11
CA LEU A 14 -11.88 7.68 -17.21
C LEU A 14 -12.51 6.93 -16.02
N LEU A 15 -12.88 7.69 -14.99
CA LEU A 15 -13.90 7.28 -14.03
C LEU A 15 -15.25 7.27 -14.75
N ALA A 16 -15.56 6.18 -15.45
CA ALA A 16 -16.86 5.95 -16.06
C ALA A 16 -17.56 4.80 -15.32
N GLY A 17 -18.77 5.09 -14.83
CA GLY A 17 -19.48 4.32 -13.83
C GLY A 17 -19.71 2.85 -14.19
N LEU A 18 -19.49 2.00 -13.19
CA LEU A 18 -20.05 0.65 -13.17
C LEU A 18 -21.26 0.65 -12.22
N GLY A 19 -22.39 1.10 -12.74
CA GLY A 19 -23.69 0.70 -12.20
C GLY A 19 -24.00 -0.69 -12.74
N VAL A 20 -23.55 -1.74 -12.05
CA VAL A 20 -23.95 -3.11 -12.33
C VAL A 20 -24.94 -3.53 -11.25
N LEU A 21 -26.12 -3.93 -11.72
CA LEU A 21 -27.19 -4.57 -10.96
C LEU A 21 -26.66 -5.85 -10.30
N LEU A 22 -26.20 -5.74 -9.06
CA LEU A 22 -25.96 -6.88 -8.18
C LEU A 22 -27.26 -7.19 -7.42
N PRO A 23 -27.60 -8.48 -7.19
CA PRO A 23 -28.64 -8.83 -6.24
C PRO A 23 -28.30 -8.19 -4.89
N SER A 24 -29.32 -7.88 -4.07
CA SER A 24 -29.18 -7.23 -2.77
C SER A 24 -28.24 -8.01 -1.84
N LEU A 25 -26.93 -7.82 -2.00
CA LEU A 25 -25.94 -8.06 -0.98
C LEU A 25 -26.30 -7.10 0.14
N ALA A 26 -26.29 -7.58 1.39
CA ALA A 26 -26.32 -6.69 2.55
C ALA A 26 -25.04 -5.84 2.49
N LEU A 27 -25.14 -4.70 1.80
CA LEU A 27 -24.08 -3.73 1.64
C LEU A 27 -23.94 -2.98 2.96
N ALA A 28 -22.69 -2.81 3.37
CA ALA A 28 -22.32 -2.34 4.70
C ALA A 28 -22.63 -0.85 4.88
N ASP A 29 -23.87 -0.51 5.24
CA ASP A 29 -24.23 0.89 5.47
C ASP A 29 -23.95 1.32 6.94
N ASN A 30 -24.04 0.39 7.91
CA ASN A 30 -24.09 0.72 9.34
C ASN A 30 -23.17 -0.05 10.29
N GLY A 31 -22.30 -0.94 9.83
CA GLY A 31 -21.45 -1.77 10.69
C GLY A 31 -20.39 -1.02 11.50
N ARG A 32 -19.18 -0.91 10.96
CA ARG A 32 -18.01 -0.38 11.69
C ARG A 32 -17.97 1.15 11.76
N LEU A 33 -17.29 1.68 12.77
CA LEU A 33 -17.10 3.13 12.95
C LEU A 33 -16.22 3.72 11.84
N LEU A 34 -16.47 4.99 11.50
CA LEU A 34 -15.70 5.74 10.50
C LEU A 34 -14.19 5.72 10.82
N ALA A 35 -13.36 5.69 9.77
CA ALA A 35 -11.90 5.59 9.83
C ALA A 35 -11.32 4.27 10.38
N THR A 36 -12.14 3.37 10.93
CA THR A 36 -11.63 2.10 11.50
C THR A 36 -11.25 1.07 10.44
N GLY A 37 -11.76 1.19 9.20
CA GLY A 37 -11.34 0.36 8.06
C GLY A 37 -9.94 0.71 7.52
N GLY A 38 -9.32 1.78 8.01
CA GLY A 38 -8.09 2.33 7.44
C GLY A 38 -8.30 2.92 6.04
N ALA A 39 -7.20 3.22 5.38
CA ALA A 39 -7.13 3.46 3.95
C ALA A 39 -6.63 2.19 3.23
N SER A 40 -6.32 2.29 1.93
CA SER A 40 -5.63 1.25 1.17
C SER A 40 -4.14 1.57 1.07
N SER A 41 -3.30 0.59 1.36
CA SER A 41 -1.87 0.70 1.12
C SER A 41 -1.56 0.66 -0.37
N ILE A 42 -0.37 1.10 -0.76
CA ILE A 42 0.11 0.98 -2.15
C ILE A 42 0.19 -0.47 -2.63
N GLU A 43 0.13 -1.46 -1.73
CA GLU A 43 0.10 -2.89 -2.04
C GLU A 43 -1.32 -3.49 -1.98
N GLY A 44 -2.33 -2.63 -1.77
CA GLY A 44 -3.76 -2.94 -1.84
C GLY A 44 -4.41 -3.42 -0.55
N ALA A 45 -3.64 -3.83 0.45
CA ALA A 45 -4.18 -4.25 1.74
C ALA A 45 -4.70 -3.05 2.55
N ALA A 46 -5.76 -3.23 3.33
CA ALA A 46 -6.24 -2.19 4.23
C ALA A 46 -5.22 -1.84 5.33
N GLY A 47 -5.11 -0.55 5.66
CA GLY A 47 -4.16 -0.03 6.63
C GLY A 47 -3.79 1.43 6.38
N GLY A 48 -2.50 1.75 6.52
CA GLY A 48 -1.92 3.02 6.12
C GLY A 48 -1.54 3.02 4.63
N GLY A 49 -0.81 4.04 4.20
CA GLY A 49 -0.32 4.16 2.83
C GLY A 49 0.81 3.18 2.51
N ILE A 50 1.76 2.99 3.43
CA ILE A 50 2.95 2.15 3.19
C ILE A 50 2.99 0.89 4.06
N THR A 51 2.20 0.83 5.15
CA THR A 51 2.10 -0.34 6.03
C THR A 51 0.68 -0.91 6.08
N PRO A 52 0.48 -2.23 5.93
CA PRO A 52 -0.81 -2.83 6.25
C PRO A 52 -1.04 -2.80 7.76
N TRP A 53 -2.28 -2.57 8.16
CA TRP A 53 -2.68 -2.66 9.56
C TRP A 53 -3.42 -3.98 9.79
N ALA A 54 -3.77 -4.26 11.04
CA ALA A 54 -4.56 -5.45 11.36
C ALA A 54 -6.03 -5.32 10.90
N VAL A 55 -6.46 -4.11 10.53
CA VAL A 55 -7.83 -3.84 10.06
C VAL A 55 -8.11 -4.47 8.70
N LEU A 56 -9.41 -4.68 8.45
CA LEU A 56 -9.95 -5.07 7.15
C LEU A 56 -10.61 -3.86 6.49
N GLY A 57 -10.55 -3.79 5.16
CA GLY A 57 -11.12 -2.73 4.35
C GLY A 57 -12.64 -2.71 4.40
N GLY A 58 -13.20 -1.53 4.13
CA GLY A 58 -14.64 -1.29 4.22
C GLY A 58 -15.15 -1.24 5.66
N TYR A 59 -16.48 -1.31 5.79
CA TYR A 59 -17.19 -1.12 7.06
C TYR A 59 -18.14 -2.26 7.42
N GLY A 60 -18.04 -3.39 6.71
CA GLY A 60 -18.87 -4.58 6.93
C GLY A 60 -18.58 -5.26 8.26
N GLU A 61 -19.64 -5.75 8.89
CA GLU A 61 -19.60 -6.58 10.09
C GLU A 61 -19.80 -8.07 9.75
N GLN A 62 -20.11 -8.88 10.77
CA GLN A 62 -20.37 -10.30 10.62
C GLN A 62 -21.46 -10.58 9.56
N GLY A 63 -21.18 -11.50 8.65
CA GLY A 63 -22.05 -11.87 7.53
C GLY A 63 -22.14 -10.86 6.38
N GLU A 64 -21.50 -9.69 6.50
CA GLU A 64 -21.55 -8.63 5.48
C GLU A 64 -20.33 -8.66 4.56
N TRP A 65 -20.55 -8.16 3.34
CA TRP A 65 -19.48 -7.88 2.39
C TRP A 65 -19.11 -6.41 2.46
N GLY A 66 -17.83 -6.13 2.28
CA GLY A 66 -17.31 -4.79 2.01
C GLY A 66 -16.47 -4.81 0.75
N VAL A 67 -16.66 -3.82 -0.11
CA VAL A 67 -15.88 -3.64 -1.34
C VAL A 67 -15.18 -2.29 -1.26
N SER A 68 -13.90 -2.25 -1.62
CA SER A 68 -13.19 -0.98 -1.79
C SER A 68 -12.42 -0.94 -3.10
N ALA A 69 -12.27 0.26 -3.64
CA ALA A 69 -11.43 0.55 -4.78
C ALA A 69 -10.64 1.83 -4.50
N PHE A 70 -9.39 1.88 -4.92
CA PHE A 70 -8.54 3.03 -4.64
C PHE A 70 -7.61 3.35 -5.79
N ALA A 71 -7.15 4.59 -5.80
CA ALA A 71 -6.06 5.06 -6.64
C ALA A 71 -5.11 5.92 -5.82
N THR A 72 -3.81 5.73 -6.04
CA THR A 72 -2.75 6.44 -5.33
C THR A 72 -1.72 6.94 -6.31
N THR A 73 -1.19 8.14 -6.04
CA THR A 73 -0.04 8.69 -6.76
C THR A 73 1.00 9.17 -5.76
N VAL A 74 2.26 8.81 -5.99
CA VAL A 74 3.42 9.27 -5.23
C VAL A 74 4.35 9.96 -6.20
N ASN A 75 4.58 11.26 -6.00
CA ASN A 75 5.45 12.05 -6.85
C ASN A 75 6.75 12.31 -6.10
N LEU A 76 7.85 11.75 -6.59
CA LEU A 76 9.20 11.93 -6.07
C LEU A 76 9.97 12.81 -7.07
N PRO A 77 11.18 13.29 -6.72
CA PRO A 77 11.99 14.10 -7.62
C PRO A 77 12.30 13.41 -8.96
N ASP A 78 12.62 12.12 -8.94
CA ASP A 78 13.05 11.38 -10.14
C ASP A 78 12.07 10.28 -10.57
N TYR A 79 11.17 9.88 -9.67
CA TYR A 79 10.20 8.81 -9.92
C TYR A 79 8.78 9.25 -9.68
N ARG A 80 7.85 8.54 -10.32
CA ARG A 80 6.43 8.65 -10.02
C ARG A 80 5.83 7.26 -9.91
N LEU A 81 5.19 6.97 -8.78
CA LEU A 81 4.44 5.75 -8.57
C LEU A 81 2.95 6.02 -8.72
N ASP A 82 2.29 5.39 -9.69
CA ASP A 82 0.83 5.35 -9.78
C ASP A 82 0.34 3.93 -9.44
N VAL A 83 -0.71 3.87 -8.61
CA VAL A 83 -1.31 2.62 -8.14
C VAL A 83 -2.82 2.69 -8.32
N ALA A 84 -3.41 1.58 -8.77
CA ALA A 84 -4.85 1.37 -8.69
C ALA A 84 -5.13 -0.04 -8.17
N GLY A 85 -6.16 -0.18 -7.34
CA GLY A 85 -6.48 -1.47 -6.74
C GLY A 85 -7.89 -1.57 -6.23
N LEU A 86 -8.22 -2.79 -5.79
CA LEU A 86 -9.52 -3.16 -5.23
C LEU A 86 -9.34 -4.18 -4.12
N ALA A 87 -10.24 -4.17 -3.15
CA ALA A 87 -10.30 -5.18 -2.11
C ALA A 87 -11.74 -5.61 -1.83
N LEU A 88 -11.88 -6.87 -1.40
CA LEU A 88 -13.12 -7.49 -0.98
C LEU A 88 -12.91 -8.02 0.43
N ALA A 89 -13.72 -7.56 1.38
CA ALA A 89 -13.75 -8.06 2.75
C ALA A 89 -15.07 -8.79 3.01
N TYR A 90 -15.02 -9.87 3.79
CA TYR A 90 -16.19 -10.63 4.19
C TYR A 90 -16.15 -10.99 5.67
N ASP A 91 -17.32 -10.94 6.30
CA ASP A 91 -17.58 -11.43 7.66
C ASP A 91 -16.72 -10.73 8.74
N ASN A 92 -16.19 -9.55 8.43
CA ASN A 92 -15.15 -8.89 9.22
C ASN A 92 -14.04 -9.90 9.60
N ARG A 93 -13.68 -10.82 8.69
CA ARG A 93 -12.75 -11.92 8.97
C ARG A 93 -11.66 -12.06 7.94
N VAL A 94 -12.00 -11.95 6.66
CA VAL A 94 -11.08 -12.16 5.55
C VAL A 94 -11.14 -10.98 4.58
N GLU A 95 -9.99 -10.63 4.02
CA GLU A 95 -9.83 -9.63 2.97
C GLU A 95 -9.00 -10.24 1.82
N LEU A 96 -9.50 -10.07 0.60
CA LEU A 96 -8.78 -10.32 -0.64
C LEU A 96 -8.49 -8.98 -1.30
N SER A 97 -7.27 -8.76 -1.77
CA SER A 97 -6.89 -7.51 -2.42
C SER A 97 -6.10 -7.72 -3.69
N PHE A 98 -6.22 -6.77 -4.60
CA PHE A 98 -5.40 -6.66 -5.80
C PHE A 98 -4.96 -5.21 -5.97
N ALA A 99 -3.68 -5.00 -6.27
CA ALA A 99 -3.13 -3.71 -6.62
C ALA A 99 -2.21 -3.84 -7.83
N ARG A 100 -2.34 -2.89 -8.76
CA ARG A 100 -1.44 -2.71 -9.88
C ARG A 100 -0.65 -1.44 -9.69
N GLN A 101 0.66 -1.55 -9.78
CA GLN A 101 1.62 -0.47 -9.61
C GLN A 101 2.36 -0.21 -10.92
N ARG A 102 2.63 1.06 -11.18
CA ARG A 102 3.51 1.53 -12.25
C ARG A 102 4.43 2.61 -11.68
N LEU A 103 5.73 2.32 -11.64
CA LEU A 103 6.77 3.26 -11.25
C LEU A 103 7.43 3.79 -12.53
N ASP A 104 7.16 5.03 -12.90
CA ASP A 104 7.85 5.70 -14.00
C ASP A 104 9.28 6.07 -13.56
N LEU A 105 10.27 5.72 -14.40
CA LEU A 105 11.70 5.92 -14.14
C LEU A 105 12.21 7.33 -14.46
N GLY A 106 11.32 8.20 -14.95
CA GLY A 106 11.59 9.62 -15.15
C GLY A 106 12.88 9.92 -15.92
N SER A 107 13.75 10.72 -15.29
CA SER A 107 15.00 11.24 -15.89
C SER A 107 16.06 10.15 -16.14
N LEU A 108 15.98 8.99 -15.46
CA LEU A 108 16.94 7.89 -15.62
C LEU A 108 16.90 7.27 -17.00
N VAL A 109 15.73 7.23 -17.62
CA VAL A 109 15.52 6.61 -18.92
C VAL A 109 16.46 7.22 -19.97
N HIS A 110 16.55 8.55 -19.98
CA HIS A 110 17.41 9.28 -20.90
C HIS A 110 18.88 9.25 -20.49
N THR A 111 19.16 9.30 -19.19
CA THR A 111 20.53 9.32 -18.66
C THR A 111 21.26 8.01 -18.88
N LEU A 112 20.58 6.88 -18.69
CA LEU A 112 21.15 5.53 -18.76
C LEU A 112 20.76 4.76 -20.02
N ASN A 113 20.03 5.40 -20.95
CA ASN A 113 19.51 4.78 -22.17
C ASN A 113 18.79 3.45 -21.88
N LEU A 114 17.88 3.49 -20.90
CA LEU A 114 17.20 2.29 -20.40
C LEU A 114 16.27 1.72 -21.49
N PRO A 115 16.13 0.39 -21.56
CA PRO A 115 15.27 -0.26 -22.55
C PRO A 115 13.78 -0.03 -22.29
N GLU A 116 13.42 0.41 -21.07
CA GLU A 116 12.05 0.65 -20.63
C GLU A 116 11.95 1.94 -19.81
N ASP A 117 10.78 2.58 -19.82
CA ASP A 117 10.53 3.86 -19.14
C ASP A 117 9.83 3.72 -17.78
N ASN A 118 9.40 2.51 -17.42
CA ASN A 118 8.67 2.24 -16.18
C ASN A 118 8.93 0.82 -15.67
N LEU A 119 8.64 0.60 -14.38
CA LEU A 119 8.60 -0.70 -13.72
C LEU A 119 7.17 -1.00 -13.28
N GLY A 120 6.63 -2.15 -13.68
CA GLY A 120 5.24 -2.53 -13.42
C GLY A 120 5.16 -3.74 -12.50
N GLN A 121 4.26 -3.71 -11.52
CA GLN A 121 4.02 -4.81 -10.59
C GLN A 121 2.52 -5.07 -10.39
N ASP A 122 2.15 -6.34 -10.29
CA ASP A 122 0.85 -6.79 -9.80
C ASP A 122 1.01 -7.43 -8.41
N VAL A 123 0.16 -7.04 -7.46
CA VAL A 123 0.14 -7.55 -6.08
C VAL A 123 -1.22 -8.18 -5.80
N LEU A 124 -1.22 -9.45 -5.39
CA LEU A 124 -2.40 -10.19 -4.93
C LEU A 124 -2.26 -10.47 -3.44
N GLY A 125 -3.22 -10.02 -2.64
CA GLY A 125 -3.20 -10.14 -1.18
C GLY A 125 -4.33 -11.00 -0.64
N LEU A 126 -4.03 -11.76 0.42
CA LEU A 126 -5.00 -12.39 1.32
C LEU A 126 -4.65 -11.97 2.74
N LYS A 127 -5.61 -11.46 3.50
CA LYS A 127 -5.45 -11.09 4.90
C LYS A 127 -6.57 -11.73 5.73
N LEU A 128 -6.19 -12.33 6.85
CA LEU A 128 -7.09 -12.99 7.78
C LEU A 128 -6.97 -12.34 9.16
N ARG A 129 -8.08 -11.80 9.68
CA ARG A 129 -8.18 -11.41 11.09
C ARG A 129 -8.18 -12.67 11.95
N LEU A 130 -7.16 -12.81 12.79
CA LEU A 130 -6.98 -13.99 13.64
C LEU A 130 -7.90 -13.90 14.87
N PHE A 131 -7.80 -12.80 15.60
CA PHE A 131 -8.55 -12.52 16.83
C PHE A 131 -8.47 -11.03 17.19
N GLY A 132 -9.20 -10.65 18.23
CA GLY A 132 -9.20 -9.31 18.79
C GLY A 132 -10.08 -8.33 18.03
N ASP A 133 -10.24 -7.15 18.63
CA ASP A 133 -10.97 -6.03 18.08
C ASP A 133 -10.14 -4.75 18.20
N LEU A 134 -10.34 -3.84 17.25
CA LEU A 134 -9.60 -2.60 17.20
C LEU A 134 -9.87 -1.71 18.42
N ILE A 135 -11.08 -1.73 18.99
CA ILE A 135 -11.54 -0.76 19.99
C ILE A 135 -11.91 -1.45 21.31
N TYR A 136 -12.70 -2.53 21.26
CA TYR A 136 -13.48 -2.98 22.41
C TYR A 136 -12.89 -4.19 23.15
N ASP A 137 -12.06 -5.01 22.52
CA ASP A 137 -11.52 -6.24 23.12
C ASP A 137 -10.43 -5.91 24.17
N GLN A 138 -10.01 -6.88 24.98
CA GLN A 138 -8.84 -6.77 25.84
C GLN A 138 -7.53 -6.82 25.04
N TRP A 139 -7.51 -7.59 23.95
CA TRP A 139 -6.35 -7.73 23.07
C TRP A 139 -6.43 -6.78 21.85
N PRO A 140 -5.29 -6.34 21.28
CA PRO A 140 -5.31 -5.68 19.99
C PRO A 140 -5.87 -6.61 18.92
N GLN A 141 -6.43 -6.04 17.85
CA GLN A 141 -6.78 -6.82 16.68
C GLN A 141 -5.49 -7.33 16.03
N VAL A 142 -5.43 -8.62 15.71
CA VAL A 142 -4.27 -9.25 15.07
C VAL A 142 -4.68 -9.89 13.75
N SER A 143 -3.90 -9.63 12.70
CA SER A 143 -4.15 -10.21 11.37
C SER A 143 -2.87 -10.76 10.74
N LEU A 144 -3.03 -11.88 10.04
CA LEU A 144 -2.00 -12.50 9.21
C LEU A 144 -2.30 -12.20 7.76
N GLY A 145 -1.33 -11.70 7.00
CA GLY A 145 -1.44 -11.48 5.58
C GLY A 145 -0.37 -12.17 4.77
N VAL A 146 -0.73 -12.52 3.54
CA VAL A 146 0.16 -13.07 2.51
C VAL A 146 -0.05 -12.26 1.24
N GLN A 147 1.04 -11.91 0.57
CA GLN A 147 1.02 -11.18 -0.70
C GLN A 147 1.86 -11.92 -1.73
N TYR A 148 1.26 -12.30 -2.85
CA TYR A 148 1.96 -12.73 -4.04
C TYR A 148 2.19 -11.53 -4.96
N LYS A 149 3.42 -11.35 -5.40
CA LYS A 149 3.84 -10.21 -6.22
C LYS A 149 4.49 -10.70 -7.49
N HIS A 150 4.15 -10.08 -8.61
CA HIS A 150 4.69 -10.41 -9.92
C HIS A 150 5.02 -9.13 -10.69
N GLN A 151 6.30 -9.02 -11.04
CA GLN A 151 6.83 -7.97 -11.86
C GLN A 151 6.46 -8.22 -13.33
N ARG A 152 5.95 -7.19 -13.99
CA ARG A 152 5.51 -7.24 -15.38
C ARG A 152 6.66 -7.02 -16.36
N ASN A 153 7.74 -6.40 -15.90
CA ASN A 153 8.97 -6.20 -16.63
C ASN A 153 10.20 -6.43 -15.74
N PHE A 154 11.01 -7.40 -16.14
CA PHE A 154 12.10 -7.89 -15.29
C PHE A 154 13.49 -7.62 -15.86
N LEU A 155 13.60 -7.05 -17.06
CA LEU A 155 14.90 -6.80 -17.69
C LEU A 155 15.78 -5.88 -16.82
N ILE A 156 15.29 -4.69 -16.48
CA ILE A 156 16.03 -3.74 -15.64
C ILE A 156 16.36 -4.35 -14.26
N PRO A 157 15.40 -4.90 -13.48
CA PRO A 157 15.71 -5.58 -12.22
C PRO A 157 16.78 -6.68 -12.34
N SER A 158 16.73 -7.50 -13.40
CA SER A 158 17.73 -8.57 -13.59
C SER A 158 19.13 -8.04 -13.87
N LEU A 159 19.25 -6.92 -14.61
CA LEU A 159 20.53 -6.28 -14.93
C LEU A 159 21.19 -5.65 -13.69
N VAL A 160 20.38 -5.23 -12.72
CA VAL A 160 20.87 -4.65 -11.44
C VAL A 160 21.02 -5.69 -10.33
N GLY A 161 20.89 -6.99 -10.66
CA GLY A 161 21.25 -8.10 -9.77
C GLY A 161 20.08 -8.87 -9.15
N ALA A 162 18.83 -8.49 -9.41
CA ALA A 162 17.66 -9.20 -8.88
C ALA A 162 17.56 -10.62 -9.48
N GLN A 163 17.15 -11.58 -8.66
CA GLN A 163 17.18 -13.01 -9.03
C GLN A 163 15.85 -13.55 -9.56
N ARG A 164 14.73 -12.91 -9.21
CA ARG A 164 13.38 -13.38 -9.57
C ARG A 164 12.44 -12.23 -9.92
N ASP A 165 11.50 -12.51 -10.83
CA ASP A 165 10.40 -11.64 -11.25
C ASP A 165 9.16 -11.74 -10.35
N ARG A 166 9.10 -12.73 -9.46
CA ARG A 166 7.95 -12.98 -8.57
C ARG A 166 8.39 -13.54 -7.23
N ASP A 167 7.61 -13.25 -6.18
CA ASP A 167 7.73 -13.94 -4.90
C ASP A 167 6.46 -13.77 -4.06
N THR A 168 6.38 -14.55 -2.97
CA THR A 168 5.32 -14.45 -1.97
C THR A 168 5.88 -14.01 -0.64
N GLU A 169 5.36 -12.95 -0.05
CA GLU A 169 5.72 -12.50 1.29
C GLU A 169 4.57 -12.70 2.29
N GLY A 170 4.91 -12.77 3.57
CA GLY A 170 3.95 -12.87 4.65
C GLY A 170 4.19 -11.77 5.69
N TYR A 171 3.13 -11.29 6.33
CA TYR A 171 3.21 -10.32 7.41
C TYR A 171 2.21 -10.61 8.52
N LEU A 172 2.56 -10.23 9.74
CA LEU A 172 1.68 -10.24 10.91
C LEU A 172 1.58 -8.81 11.44
N SER A 173 0.36 -8.31 11.62
CA SER A 173 0.10 -6.96 12.14
C SER A 173 -0.81 -7.02 13.37
N ALA A 174 -0.59 -6.10 14.29
CA ALA A 174 -1.41 -5.88 15.48
C ALA A 174 -1.77 -4.41 15.58
N SER A 175 -3.07 -4.10 15.67
CA SER A 175 -3.56 -2.72 15.75
C SER A 175 -4.51 -2.50 16.92
N ARG A 176 -4.45 -1.30 17.50
CA ARG A 176 -5.32 -0.88 18.61
C ARG A 176 -5.66 0.60 18.53
N LEU A 177 -6.94 0.93 18.69
CA LEU A 177 -7.41 2.28 18.94
C LEU A 177 -7.60 2.49 20.44
N LEU A 178 -6.78 3.34 21.03
CA LEU A 178 -6.83 3.74 22.43
C LEU A 178 -7.64 5.04 22.55
N LEU A 179 -8.77 4.98 23.25
CA LEU A 179 -9.66 6.14 23.39
C LEU A 179 -9.07 7.17 24.36
N GLY A 180 -9.02 8.43 23.95
CA GLY A 180 -8.52 9.55 24.78
C GLY A 180 -7.03 9.53 25.15
N ALA A 181 -6.24 8.60 24.60
CA ALA A 181 -4.86 8.36 25.02
C ALA A 181 -3.84 9.42 24.55
N ALA A 182 -4.18 10.27 23.58
CA ALA A 182 -3.32 11.33 23.08
C ALA A 182 -3.91 12.71 23.40
N PHE A 183 -3.66 13.22 24.62
CA PHE A 183 -4.18 14.52 25.09
C PHE A 183 -5.71 14.66 24.95
N GLY A 184 -6.45 13.57 25.20
CA GLY A 184 -7.91 13.52 25.05
C GLY A 184 -8.40 13.10 23.66
N TYR A 185 -7.51 12.97 22.68
CA TYR A 185 -7.82 12.41 21.35
C TYR A 185 -7.58 10.90 21.31
N ASN A 186 -8.23 10.22 20.35
CA ASN A 186 -8.05 8.80 20.16
C ASN A 186 -6.70 8.54 19.47
N LEU A 187 -5.95 7.54 19.95
CA LEU A 187 -4.65 7.15 19.42
C LEU A 187 -4.73 5.76 18.81
N LEU A 188 -4.52 5.67 17.50
CA LEU A 188 -4.34 4.41 16.81
C LEU A 188 -2.86 4.02 16.84
N LEU A 189 -2.58 2.78 17.20
CA LEU A 189 -1.27 2.16 17.15
C LEU A 189 -1.31 0.95 16.24
N ASN A 190 -0.27 0.76 15.44
CA ASN A 190 -0.04 -0.44 14.66
C ASN A 190 1.43 -0.86 14.76
N GLY A 191 1.65 -2.16 14.92
CA GLY A 191 2.97 -2.77 14.80
C GLY A 191 2.89 -4.04 13.98
N GLY A 192 3.94 -4.32 13.22
CA GLY A 192 3.97 -5.52 12.40
C GLY A 192 5.38 -6.02 12.11
N VAL A 193 5.42 -7.26 11.64
CA VAL A 193 6.62 -7.90 11.09
C VAL A 193 6.31 -8.51 9.74
N ARG A 194 7.23 -8.36 8.79
CA ARG A 194 7.14 -8.91 7.44
C ARG A 194 8.30 -9.83 7.15
N TYR A 195 8.02 -10.97 6.53
CA TYR A 195 9.01 -11.92 6.04
C TYR A 195 9.10 -11.82 4.52
N SER A 196 10.13 -11.12 4.02
CA SER A 196 10.27 -10.77 2.60
C SER A 196 11.73 -10.69 2.15
N ARG A 197 11.93 -10.71 0.83
CA ARG A 197 13.17 -10.36 0.12
C ARG A 197 12.89 -9.46 -1.10
N ALA A 198 11.78 -8.74 -1.06
CA ALA A 198 11.37 -7.84 -2.13
C ALA A 198 12.19 -6.54 -2.07
N ASN A 199 12.78 -6.15 -3.20
CA ASN A 199 13.53 -4.90 -3.33
C ASN A 199 12.57 -3.81 -3.80
N GLU A 200 12.53 -2.66 -3.12
CA GLU A 200 11.57 -1.58 -3.38
C GLU A 200 10.12 -2.07 -3.41
N THR A 201 9.76 -2.86 -2.39
CA THR A 201 8.45 -3.57 -2.29
C THR A 201 8.20 -4.59 -3.42
N GLY A 202 9.22 -4.92 -4.21
CA GLY A 202 9.20 -5.86 -5.33
C GLY A 202 9.34 -5.20 -6.69
N LEU A 203 9.25 -3.86 -6.76
CA LEU A 203 9.42 -3.11 -8.00
C LEU A 203 10.83 -3.26 -8.61
N LEU A 204 11.85 -3.60 -7.81
CA LEU A 204 13.19 -3.98 -8.27
C LEU A 204 13.44 -5.49 -8.14
N GLY A 205 12.39 -6.29 -8.26
CA GLY A 205 12.47 -7.75 -8.20
C GLY A 205 12.72 -8.30 -6.79
N PHE A 206 13.06 -9.59 -6.72
CA PHE A 206 13.15 -10.33 -5.47
C PHE A 206 14.50 -11.04 -5.30
N GLY A 207 15.07 -10.91 -4.11
CA GLY A 207 16.44 -11.33 -3.81
C GLY A 207 17.47 -10.51 -4.59
N GLY A 208 18.73 -10.90 -4.49
CA GLY A 208 19.79 -10.19 -5.19
C GLY A 208 21.15 -10.84 -5.07
N ASP A 209 22.10 -10.28 -5.79
CA ASP A 209 23.51 -10.67 -5.85
C ASP A 209 24.25 -10.46 -4.52
N ARG A 210 23.83 -9.49 -3.70
CA ARG A 210 24.33 -9.30 -2.32
C ARG A 210 23.68 -10.29 -1.35
N ARG A 211 22.37 -10.54 -1.47
CA ARG A 211 21.62 -11.47 -0.61
C ARG A 211 20.36 -12.02 -1.30
N ASP A 212 20.22 -13.35 -1.36
CA ASP A 212 19.04 -14.01 -1.92
C ASP A 212 18.09 -14.65 -0.88
N SER A 213 18.37 -14.41 0.41
CA SER A 213 17.57 -14.91 1.52
C SER A 213 16.53 -13.90 2.00
N ARG A 214 15.47 -14.41 2.64
CA ARG A 214 14.41 -13.58 3.24
C ARG A 214 14.84 -13.01 4.58
N SER A 215 14.38 -11.80 4.86
CA SER A 215 14.62 -11.07 6.11
C SER A 215 13.31 -10.87 6.87
N LEU A 216 13.39 -10.81 8.20
CA LEU A 216 12.31 -10.33 9.06
C LEU A 216 12.45 -8.82 9.21
N LEU A 217 11.45 -8.09 8.73
CA LEU A 217 11.42 -6.63 8.61
C LEU A 217 10.36 -6.07 9.56
N LYS A 218 10.65 -4.95 10.20
CA LYS A 218 9.73 -4.30 11.14
C LYS A 218 8.90 -3.23 10.43
N GLU A 219 7.62 -3.15 10.80
CA GLU A 219 6.68 -2.15 10.31
C GLU A 219 5.94 -1.54 11.51
N GLY A 220 5.58 -0.26 11.41
CA GLY A 220 4.83 0.39 12.47
C GLY A 220 4.17 1.67 12.01
N SER A 221 3.06 2.01 12.66
CA SER A 221 2.42 3.30 12.49
C SER A 221 1.72 3.76 13.77
N LEU A 222 1.51 5.07 13.86
CA LEU A 222 0.67 5.68 14.87
C LEU A 222 -0.15 6.79 14.23
N ALA A 223 -1.38 6.99 14.70
CA ALA A 223 -2.23 8.08 14.23
C ALA A 223 -3.07 8.66 15.36
N VAL A 224 -3.10 9.97 15.48
CA VAL A 224 -4.01 10.68 16.37
C VAL A 224 -5.27 11.03 15.56
N LEU A 225 -6.42 10.55 16.03
CA LEU A 225 -7.72 10.86 15.47
C LEU A 225 -8.33 12.02 16.28
N PHE A 226 -8.34 13.21 15.68
CA PHE A 226 -8.92 14.41 16.31
C PHE A 226 -10.44 14.29 16.46
N ASN A 227 -11.06 13.62 15.48
CA ASN A 227 -12.45 13.21 15.45
C ASN A 227 -12.57 12.06 14.42
N PRO A 228 -13.75 11.43 14.26
CA PRO A 228 -13.90 10.32 13.32
C PRO A 228 -13.58 10.65 11.85
N ARG A 229 -13.44 11.94 11.48
CA ARG A 229 -13.17 12.38 10.11
C ARG A 229 -11.72 12.76 9.84
N TRP A 230 -10.91 13.00 10.86
CA TRP A 230 -9.55 13.52 10.69
C TRP A 230 -8.55 12.75 11.51
N ALA A 231 -7.50 12.25 10.85
CA ALA A 231 -6.39 11.54 11.47
C ALA A 231 -5.06 12.12 10.98
N LEU A 232 -4.13 12.37 11.89
CA LEU A 232 -2.73 12.72 11.58
C LEU A 232 -1.84 11.60 12.11
N GLY A 233 -0.99 11.04 11.27
CA GLY A 233 -0.17 9.90 11.66
C GLY A 233 1.17 9.81 10.96
N LEU A 234 1.96 8.85 11.40
CA LEU A 234 3.30 8.55 10.93
C LEU A 234 3.39 7.05 10.64
N GLU A 235 4.08 6.69 9.57
CA GLU A 235 4.39 5.30 9.23
C GLU A 235 5.89 5.07 9.10
N TYR A 236 6.33 3.85 9.38
CA TYR A 236 7.67 3.37 9.16
C TYR A 236 7.63 1.94 8.64
N ARG A 237 8.43 1.67 7.62
CA ARG A 237 8.60 0.36 7.01
C ARG A 237 10.07 0.07 6.76
N GLN A 238 10.57 -0.93 7.46
CA GLN A 238 11.91 -1.44 7.23
C GLN A 238 11.97 -2.20 5.90
N LYS A 239 13.06 -2.03 5.16
CA LYS A 239 13.29 -2.73 3.89
C LYS A 239 14.56 -3.61 3.94
N PRO A 240 14.62 -4.68 3.13
CA PRO A 240 15.84 -5.47 3.03
C PRO A 240 16.87 -4.70 2.20
N ASP A 241 18.09 -5.22 2.15
CA ASP A 241 19.17 -4.65 1.33
C ASP A 241 19.87 -5.82 0.62
N ASN A 242 19.37 -6.14 -0.58
CA ASN A 242 19.72 -7.37 -1.29
C ASN A 242 20.56 -7.17 -2.55
N LEU A 243 20.68 -5.93 -3.05
CA LEU A 243 21.29 -5.62 -4.34
C LEU A 243 22.61 -4.90 -4.13
N SER A 244 23.66 -5.27 -4.89
CA SER A 244 24.99 -4.68 -4.70
C SER A 244 25.13 -3.26 -5.26
N PHE A 245 24.33 -2.90 -6.28
CA PHE A 245 24.48 -1.66 -7.04
C PHE A 245 24.02 -0.39 -6.32
N ALA A 246 23.14 -0.52 -5.32
CA ALA A 246 22.54 0.59 -4.59
C ALA A 246 22.27 0.20 -3.14
N GLY A 247 22.16 1.18 -2.26
CA GLY A 247 21.59 1.00 -0.93
C GLY A 247 20.07 1.00 -1.00
N GLU A 248 19.42 0.36 -0.04
CA GLU A 248 17.97 0.40 0.12
C GLU A 248 17.61 1.08 1.45
N SER A 249 17.00 2.27 1.37
CA SER A 249 16.61 3.06 2.55
C SER A 249 15.29 2.58 3.12
N ASP A 250 15.14 2.55 4.45
CA ASP A 250 13.83 2.36 5.07
C ASP A 250 12.88 3.51 4.70
N TRP A 251 11.59 3.20 4.62
CA TRP A 251 10.57 4.17 4.28
C TRP A 251 9.89 4.72 5.52
N ALA A 252 9.57 6.01 5.50
CA ALA A 252 8.71 6.63 6.48
C ALA A 252 7.80 7.67 5.81
N ASP A 253 6.66 7.97 6.42
CA ASP A 253 5.82 9.09 5.99
C ASP A 253 5.14 9.80 7.17
N LEU A 254 4.67 11.01 6.88
CA LEU A 254 3.72 11.75 7.70
C LEU A 254 2.44 11.94 6.87
N PHE A 255 1.31 11.45 7.37
CA PHE A 255 0.05 11.45 6.65
C PHE A 255 -1.08 12.19 7.38
N LEU A 256 -1.96 12.81 6.61
CA LEU A 256 -3.23 13.38 7.02
C LEU A 256 -4.35 12.64 6.29
N GLY A 257 -5.15 11.89 7.05
CA GLY A 257 -6.35 11.21 6.58
C GLY A 257 -7.60 12.05 6.79
N TYR A 258 -8.43 12.12 5.76
CA TYR A 258 -9.76 12.74 5.78
C TYR A 258 -10.82 11.74 5.35
N PHE A 259 -11.79 11.51 6.23
CA PHE A 259 -12.88 10.55 6.08
C PHE A 259 -14.21 11.32 6.13
N PRO A 260 -14.69 11.90 5.00
CA PRO A 260 -15.94 12.65 4.98
C PRO A 260 -17.16 11.78 5.34
N ASN A 261 -17.15 10.52 4.92
CA ASN A 261 -18.18 9.51 5.19
C ASN A 261 -17.61 8.09 4.98
N LYS A 262 -18.43 7.04 5.15
CA LYS A 262 -18.00 5.65 5.00
C LYS A 262 -17.69 5.23 3.56
N HIS A 263 -18.07 6.02 2.56
CA HIS A 263 -17.89 5.69 1.15
C HIS A 263 -16.67 6.34 0.52
N LEU A 264 -16.07 7.34 1.18
CA LEU A 264 -14.95 8.10 0.62
C LEU A 264 -13.91 8.37 1.70
N SER A 265 -12.65 8.07 1.37
CA SER A 265 -11.50 8.49 2.16
C SER A 265 -10.43 9.10 1.26
N LEU A 266 -9.75 10.11 1.80
CA LEU A 266 -8.63 10.81 1.20
C LEU A 266 -7.44 10.73 2.15
N VAL A 267 -6.26 10.39 1.64
CA VAL A 267 -5.02 10.45 2.41
C VAL A 267 -4.01 11.28 1.65
N LEU A 268 -3.51 12.32 2.30
CA LEU A 268 -2.38 13.12 1.83
C LEU A 268 -1.18 12.82 2.72
N ALA A 269 -0.03 12.51 2.16
CA ALA A 269 1.17 12.27 2.95
C ALA A 269 2.41 12.91 2.32
N TYR A 270 3.44 13.08 3.13
CA TYR A 270 4.79 13.40 2.67
C TYR A 270 5.68 12.20 2.93
N ALA A 271 6.01 11.48 1.86
CA ALA A 271 6.81 10.28 1.88
C ALA A 271 8.30 10.62 1.94
N ARG A 272 9.02 10.00 2.86
CA ARG A 272 10.48 10.05 2.98
C ARG A 272 11.03 8.68 2.64
N LEU A 273 11.35 8.46 1.36
CA LEU A 273 11.76 7.15 0.85
C LEU A 273 13.28 7.00 0.72
N GLY A 274 14.04 8.08 0.84
CA GLY A 274 15.51 8.04 0.86
C GLY A 274 16.11 7.71 -0.51
N GLU A 275 16.97 6.70 -0.55
CA GLU A 275 17.56 6.17 -1.79
C GLU A 275 16.62 5.16 -2.46
N ILE A 276 16.37 5.32 -3.76
CA ILE A 276 15.64 4.35 -4.61
C ILE A 276 16.44 4.13 -5.89
N ALA A 277 16.83 2.88 -6.13
CA ALA A 277 17.58 2.43 -7.31
C ALA A 277 18.84 3.28 -7.61
N GLY A 278 19.57 3.68 -6.56
CA GLY A 278 20.82 4.46 -6.67
C GLY A 278 20.64 5.97 -6.83
N LEU A 279 19.40 6.48 -6.77
CA LEU A 279 19.14 7.92 -6.67
C LEU A 279 18.72 8.31 -5.26
N ASP A 280 19.41 9.31 -4.72
CA ASP A 280 19.17 9.83 -3.37
C ASP A 280 17.99 10.81 -3.31
N HIS A 281 17.56 11.13 -2.08
CA HIS A 281 16.59 12.19 -1.77
C HIS A 281 15.20 12.01 -2.41
N GLN A 282 14.75 10.77 -2.59
CA GLN A 282 13.43 10.45 -3.12
C GLN A 282 12.35 10.66 -2.06
N ASN A 283 12.03 11.94 -1.83
CA ASN A 283 11.04 12.36 -0.85
C ASN A 283 10.01 13.28 -1.54
N GLY A 284 8.73 13.09 -1.27
CA GLY A 284 7.72 13.85 -1.98
C GLY A 284 6.27 13.53 -1.58
N PRO A 285 5.32 14.25 -2.19
CA PRO A 285 3.91 14.10 -1.86
C PRO A 285 3.33 12.78 -2.35
N TYR A 286 2.47 12.23 -1.50
CA TYR A 286 1.63 11.04 -1.71
C TYR A 286 0.17 11.48 -1.62
N LEU A 287 -0.67 11.05 -2.56
CA LEU A 287 -2.11 11.29 -2.53
C LEU A 287 -2.84 9.99 -2.85
N SER A 288 -3.77 9.61 -1.98
CA SER A 288 -4.62 8.43 -2.16
C SER A 288 -6.10 8.77 -2.01
N LEU A 289 -6.91 8.23 -2.90
CA LEU A 289 -8.35 8.32 -2.94
C LEU A 289 -8.93 6.91 -2.92
N GLN A 290 -9.89 6.66 -2.03
CA GLN A 290 -10.54 5.36 -1.91
C GLN A 290 -12.06 5.52 -1.82
N GLY A 291 -12.77 4.70 -2.59
CA GLY A 291 -14.20 4.45 -2.48
C GLY A 291 -14.48 3.15 -1.71
N SER A 292 -15.52 3.12 -0.87
CA SER A 292 -15.96 1.90 -0.16
C SER A 292 -17.48 1.70 -0.25
N PHE A 293 -17.92 0.45 -0.36
CA PHE A 293 -19.31 0.03 -0.64
C PHE A 293 -19.69 -1.23 0.14
#